data_AF-A0ABD6E6X6-F1
#
_entry.id   AF-A0ABD6E6X6-F1
#
_cell.length_a   1.000
_cell.length_b   1.000
_cell.length_c   1.000
_cell.angle_alpha   90.00
_cell.angle_beta   90.00
_cell.angle_gamma   90.00
#
_symmetry.space_group_name_H-M   'P 1'
#
loop_
_entity.id
_entity.type
_entity.pdbx_description
1 polymer ?
#
loop_
_entity_poly.entity_id
_entity_poly.type
_entity_poly.pdbx_seq_one_letter_code
_entity_poly.pdbx_strand_id
1 'polypeptide(L)'
;MVIDPATTKYLIKATIKADGVIEKSDVVGAIFGQTEGLLGTELDLRELQRSARVGRIEVELESKNGKSSGTITLPTSLDKVETVILAAAFESIDRVGPCKATITSDEVEDVRVVRRKQVIERAKQLLNKVIEDGKIEGESIADNVRQSVQVEEITNFGPDHCPSGPNIDKSDAIIIVEGRRDVLNLLKYGIKNVIAVGGTNIPKT
;
A
#
# COMPACT_ATOMS: atom_id res chain seq x y z
N MET A 1 2.52 14.32 4.64
CA MET A 1 2.60 15.38 3.63
C MET A 1 1.32 15.32 2.78
N VAL A 2 0.35 16.19 3.07
CA VAL A 2 -0.91 16.25 2.31
C VAL A 2 -0.69 17.28 1.20
N ILE A 3 -0.03 16.85 0.13
CA ILE A 3 0.10 17.65 -1.09
C ILE A 3 -1.30 17.74 -1.66
N ASP A 4 -1.89 18.95 -1.73
CA ASP A 4 -3.23 19.14 -2.28
C ASP A 4 -3.30 18.55 -3.71
N PRO A 5 -3.99 17.42 -3.94
CA PRO A 5 -3.46 16.42 -4.88
C PRO A 5 -4.02 16.52 -6.30
N ALA A 6 -5.01 17.36 -6.57
CA ALA A 6 -5.79 17.23 -7.79
C ALA A 6 -5.06 17.74 -9.06
N THR A 7 -4.21 18.77 -8.94
CA THR A 7 -3.68 19.48 -10.13
C THR A 7 -2.16 19.60 -10.22
N THR A 8 -1.42 19.24 -9.16
CA THR A 8 0.04 19.38 -9.14
C THR A 8 0.70 18.51 -10.23
N LYS A 9 1.38 19.16 -11.18
CA LYS A 9 2.19 18.54 -12.24
C LYS A 9 3.66 18.44 -11.84
N TYR A 10 4.19 19.51 -11.26
CA TYR A 10 5.59 19.63 -10.86
C TYR A 10 5.74 20.13 -9.44
N LEU A 11 6.80 19.73 -8.77
CA LEU A 11 7.20 20.17 -7.44
C LEU A 11 8.57 20.84 -7.53
N ILE A 12 8.65 22.11 -7.15
CA ILE A 12 9.93 22.81 -7.01
C ILE A 12 10.42 22.58 -5.59
N LYS A 13 11.66 22.09 -5.43
CA LYS A 13 12.37 22.04 -4.15
C LYS A 13 13.55 22.99 -4.19
N ALA A 14 13.66 23.82 -3.17
CA ALA A 14 14.77 24.74 -3.01
C ALA A 14 15.25 24.77 -1.56
N THR A 15 16.55 24.95 -1.37
CA THR A 15 17.17 25.07 -0.06
C THR A 15 17.44 26.54 0.24
N ILE A 16 17.12 27.00 1.45
CA ILE A 16 17.40 28.35 1.93
C ILE A 16 18.43 28.32 3.06
N LYS A 17 19.37 29.26 3.02
CA LYS A 17 20.32 29.55 4.10
C LYS A 17 20.31 31.04 4.41
N ALA A 18 20.16 31.41 5.67
CA ALA A 18 20.14 32.80 6.13
C ALA A 18 21.10 33.02 7.31
N ASP A 19 21.77 34.17 7.31
CA ASP A 19 22.69 34.60 8.37
C ASP A 19 21.96 35.24 9.57
N GLY A 20 20.80 34.70 9.92
CA GLY A 20 19.98 35.16 11.05
C GLY A 20 18.82 34.21 11.34
N VAL A 21 18.06 34.53 12.39
CA VAL A 21 16.81 33.84 12.72
C VAL A 21 15.70 34.44 11.86
N ILE A 22 15.09 33.62 11.01
CA ILE A 22 13.99 34.02 10.12
C ILE A 22 12.76 33.16 10.38
N GLU A 23 11.58 33.72 10.15
CA GLU A 23 10.32 32.99 10.25
C GLU A 23 9.79 32.54 8.89
N LYS A 24 8.81 31.63 8.92
CA LYS A 24 8.15 31.15 7.70
C LYS A 24 7.45 32.29 6.94
N SER A 25 6.85 33.23 7.66
CA SER A 25 6.22 34.44 7.12
C SER A 25 7.20 35.32 6.34
N ASP A 26 8.44 35.45 6.84
CA ASP A 26 9.49 36.23 6.17
C ASP A 26 9.88 35.62 4.83
N VAL A 27 10.07 34.29 4.80
CA VAL A 27 10.44 33.56 3.57
C VAL A 27 9.35 33.71 2.52
N VAL A 28 8.09 33.49 2.91
CA VAL A 28 6.95 33.63 2.00
C VAL A 28 6.84 35.09 1.51
N GLY A 29 6.97 36.05 2.43
CA GLY A 29 6.94 37.48 2.10
C GLY A 29 8.03 37.90 1.12
N ALA A 30 9.25 37.38 1.29
CA ALA A 30 10.37 37.64 0.39
C ALA A 30 10.15 37.01 -0.99
N ILE A 31 9.67 35.76 -1.05
CA ILE A 31 9.35 35.10 -2.32
C ILE A 31 8.32 35.90 -3.09
N PHE A 32 7.18 36.24 -2.50
CA PHE A 32 6.17 37.02 -3.21
C PHE A 32 6.66 38.43 -3.54
N GLY A 33 7.30 39.13 -2.59
CA GLY A 33 7.69 40.52 -2.78
C GLY A 33 8.81 40.72 -3.79
N GLN A 34 9.86 39.89 -3.77
CA GLN A 34 11.01 40.06 -4.64
C GLN A 34 10.82 39.43 -6.03
N THR A 35 9.93 38.44 -6.17
CA THR A 35 9.61 37.88 -7.50
C THR A 35 8.53 38.69 -8.23
N GLU A 36 7.76 39.51 -7.52
CA GLU A 36 6.77 40.42 -8.10
C GLU A 36 7.46 41.46 -9.00
N GLY A 37 7.04 41.54 -10.27
CA GLY A 37 7.62 42.44 -11.27
C GLY A 37 8.82 41.89 -12.05
N LEU A 38 9.45 40.79 -11.63
CA LEU A 38 10.56 40.16 -12.39
C LEU A 38 10.07 39.25 -13.52
N LEU A 39 8.95 38.57 -13.32
CA LEU A 39 8.51 37.46 -14.19
C LEU A 39 7.38 37.84 -15.16
N GLY A 40 6.99 39.11 -15.20
CA GLY A 40 5.82 39.57 -15.95
C GLY A 40 4.49 39.16 -15.30
N THR A 41 3.38 39.60 -15.88
CA THR A 41 2.03 39.41 -15.31
C THR A 41 1.52 37.98 -15.38
N GLU A 42 2.04 37.17 -16.31
CA GLU A 42 1.59 35.78 -16.51
C GLU A 42 2.20 34.79 -15.49
N LEU A 43 3.36 35.14 -14.93
CA LEU A 43 4.10 34.34 -13.96
C LEU A 43 4.09 34.95 -12.56
N ASP A 44 3.21 35.92 -12.31
CA ASP A 44 3.00 36.48 -10.98
C ASP A 44 2.43 35.40 -10.04
N LEU A 45 3.22 35.07 -9.00
CA LEU A 45 2.86 34.06 -8.02
C LEU A 45 1.51 34.33 -7.34
N ARG A 46 1.11 35.59 -7.12
CA ARG A 46 -0.18 35.93 -6.48
C ARG A 46 -1.34 35.55 -7.39
N GLU A 47 -1.27 35.90 -8.66
CA GLU A 47 -2.28 35.56 -9.67
C GLU A 47 -2.30 34.06 -9.96
N LEU A 48 -1.14 33.42 -10.01
CA LEU A 48 -1.01 31.98 -10.18
C LEU A 48 -1.60 31.20 -9.00
N GLN A 49 -1.46 31.72 -7.77
CA GLN A 49 -2.09 31.12 -6.59
C GLN A 49 -3.61 31.34 -6.61
N ARG A 50 -4.09 32.53 -7.00
CA ARG A 50 -5.53 32.83 -7.13
C ARG A 50 -6.22 31.98 -8.20
N SER A 51 -5.53 31.70 -9.30
CA SER A 51 -6.00 30.83 -10.38
C SER A 51 -5.78 29.34 -10.11
N ALA A 52 -5.33 28.96 -8.91
CA ALA A 52 -5.01 27.58 -8.51
C ALA A 52 -3.97 26.87 -9.40
N ARG A 53 -3.18 27.64 -10.17
CA ARG A 53 -2.06 27.13 -10.97
C ARG A 53 -0.86 26.80 -10.10
N VAL A 54 -0.68 27.53 -9.00
CA VAL A 54 0.37 27.32 -7.99
C VAL A 54 -0.29 27.07 -6.63
N GLY A 55 0.23 26.09 -5.88
CA GLY A 55 -0.28 25.77 -4.56
C GLY A 55 0.32 26.64 -3.45
N ARG A 56 0.24 26.18 -2.21
CA ARG A 56 0.84 26.88 -1.07
C ARG A 56 2.34 26.62 -1.03
N ILE A 57 3.12 27.66 -0.74
CA ILE A 57 4.54 27.53 -0.46
C ILE A 57 4.69 26.89 0.92
N GLU A 58 5.27 25.69 0.96
CA GLU A 58 5.61 25.01 2.20
C GLU A 58 7.06 25.35 2.56
N VAL A 59 7.27 25.78 3.80
CA VAL A 59 8.59 26.15 4.30
C VAL A 59 8.86 25.40 5.60
N GLU A 60 9.95 24.65 5.61
CA GLU A 60 10.51 23.98 6.77
C GLU A 60 11.81 24.68 7.14
N LEU A 61 11.90 25.25 8.33
CA LEU A 61 13.07 26.00 8.80
C LEU A 61 13.60 25.35 10.08
N GLU A 62 14.92 25.24 10.16
CA GLU A 62 15.67 24.94 11.36
C GLU A 62 16.61 26.10 11.67
N SER A 63 16.65 26.53 12.93
CA SER A 63 17.58 27.55 13.41
C SER A 63 18.62 26.92 14.32
N LYS A 64 19.91 27.09 14.00
CA LYS A 64 21.05 26.62 14.78
C LYS A 64 22.12 27.71 14.83
N ASN A 65 22.62 28.01 16.03
CA ASN A 65 23.69 29.00 16.27
C ASN A 65 23.41 30.38 15.64
N GLY A 66 22.16 30.84 15.67
CA GLY A 66 21.77 32.14 15.10
C GLY A 66 21.75 32.19 13.56
N LYS A 67 21.92 31.06 12.88
CA LYS A 67 21.68 30.92 11.44
C LYS A 67 20.47 30.04 11.20
N SER A 68 19.74 30.33 10.13
CA SER A 68 18.59 29.51 9.72
C SER A 68 18.90 28.78 8.42
N SER A 69 18.53 27.52 8.37
CA SER A 69 18.55 26.71 7.16
C SER A 69 17.21 26.03 6.99
N GLY A 70 16.76 25.86 5.75
CA GLY A 70 15.47 25.23 5.52
C GLY A 70 15.27 24.77 4.10
N THR A 71 14.12 24.14 3.89
CA THR A 71 13.67 23.66 2.59
C THR A 71 12.34 24.34 2.25
N ILE A 72 12.26 24.82 1.02
CA ILE A 72 11.09 25.44 0.41
C ILE A 72 10.56 24.44 -0.62
N THR A 73 9.27 24.15 -0.54
CA THR A 73 8.58 23.27 -1.47
C THR A 73 7.40 24.03 -2.08
N LEU A 74 7.36 24.08 -3.41
CA LEU A 74 6.26 24.74 -4.15
C LEU A 74 5.62 23.76 -5.16
N PRO A 75 4.38 23.31 -4.92
CA PRO A 75 3.62 22.54 -5.90
C PRO A 75 3.06 23.46 -7.00
N THR A 76 3.23 23.06 -8.26
CA THR A 76 2.75 23.81 -9.43
C THR A 76 2.04 22.90 -10.43
N SER A 77 1.04 23.43 -11.12
CA SER A 77 0.36 22.79 -12.26
C SER A 77 0.74 23.43 -13.62
N LEU A 78 1.77 24.28 -13.58
CA LEU A 78 2.36 24.97 -14.72
C LEU A 78 3.05 24.01 -15.69
N ASP A 79 3.42 24.55 -16.85
CA ASP A 79 4.23 23.80 -17.81
C ASP A 79 5.71 23.83 -17.43
N LYS A 80 6.47 22.87 -17.97
CA LYS A 80 7.86 22.61 -17.56
C LYS A 80 8.74 23.87 -17.62
N VAL A 81 8.56 24.67 -18.66
CA VAL A 81 9.35 25.90 -18.88
C VAL A 81 9.00 26.95 -17.83
N GLU A 82 7.70 27.21 -17.62
CA GLU A 82 7.21 28.16 -16.60
C GLU A 82 7.69 27.77 -15.20
N THR A 83 7.60 26.48 -14.84
CA THR A 83 8.06 25.97 -13.54
C THR A 83 9.56 26.18 -13.34
N VAL A 84 10.38 25.96 -14.37
CA VAL A 84 11.84 26.17 -14.28
C VAL A 84 12.18 27.65 -14.15
N ILE A 85 11.47 28.53 -14.86
CA ILE A 85 11.64 29.99 -14.73
C ILE A 85 11.33 30.44 -13.30
N LEU A 86 10.24 29.94 -12.72
CA LEU A 86 9.88 30.23 -11.32
C LEU A 86 10.93 29.69 -10.33
N ALA A 87 11.46 28.49 -10.56
CA ALA A 87 12.54 27.95 -9.74
C ALA A 87 13.80 28.82 -9.84
N ALA A 88 14.17 29.29 -11.03
CA ALA A 88 15.30 30.21 -11.20
C ALA A 88 15.03 31.57 -10.51
N ALA A 89 13.78 32.04 -10.52
CA ALA A 89 13.40 33.28 -9.85
C ALA A 89 13.65 33.22 -8.33
N PHE A 90 13.48 32.05 -7.70
CA PHE A 90 13.77 31.89 -6.28
C PHE A 90 15.23 32.18 -5.95
N GLU A 91 16.17 31.89 -6.85
CA GLU A 91 17.60 32.15 -6.63
C GLU A 91 17.95 33.64 -6.70
N SER A 92 17.07 34.46 -7.29
CA SER A 92 17.26 35.92 -7.31
C SER A 92 17.01 36.58 -5.96
N ILE A 93 16.43 35.85 -5.01
CA ILE A 93 16.09 36.35 -3.67
C ILE A 93 17.34 36.41 -2.80
N ASP A 94 17.75 37.62 -2.45
CA ASP A 94 18.99 37.89 -1.70
C ASP A 94 18.76 38.26 -0.23
N ARG A 95 17.51 38.52 0.14
CA ARG A 95 17.12 39.01 1.46
C ARG A 95 15.79 38.45 1.90
N VAL A 96 15.76 37.95 3.13
CA VAL A 96 14.55 37.40 3.78
C VAL A 96 14.41 38.06 5.15
N GLY A 97 13.31 38.81 5.32
CA GLY A 97 13.11 39.65 6.51
C GLY A 97 14.26 40.67 6.66
N PRO A 98 14.88 40.80 7.85
CA PRO A 98 16.03 41.68 8.07
C PRO A 98 17.37 41.08 7.63
N CYS A 99 17.42 39.79 7.26
CA CYS A 99 18.66 39.04 7.09
C CYS A 99 19.00 38.79 5.62
N LYS A 100 20.30 38.69 5.31
CA LYS A 100 20.75 38.17 4.02
C LYS A 100 20.49 36.68 3.96
N ALA A 101 19.99 36.23 2.82
CA ALA A 101 19.70 34.82 2.57
C ALA A 101 20.19 34.44 1.18
N THR A 102 20.43 33.14 1.01
CA THR A 102 20.71 32.54 -0.29
C THR A 102 19.76 31.37 -0.47
N ILE A 103 19.02 31.39 -1.57
CA ILE A 103 18.13 30.31 -1.97
C ILE A 103 18.77 29.62 -3.18
N THR A 104 18.78 28.29 -3.16
CA THR A 104 19.30 27.47 -4.25
C THR A 104 18.20 26.51 -4.68
N SER A 105 17.87 26.48 -5.97
CA SER A 105 16.86 25.58 -6.50
C SER A 105 17.48 24.21 -6.76
N ASP A 106 17.11 23.22 -5.95
CA ASP A 106 17.73 21.91 -5.96
C ASP A 106 17.21 21.06 -7.13
N GLU A 107 15.88 20.98 -7.27
CA GLU A 107 15.27 20.14 -8.29
C GLU A 107 13.82 20.54 -8.61
N VAL A 108 13.40 20.24 -9.84
CA VAL A 108 12.01 20.31 -10.30
C VAL A 108 11.54 18.89 -10.63
N GLU A 109 10.75 18.31 -9.74
CA GLU A 109 10.25 16.93 -9.86
C GLU A 109 8.90 16.87 -10.59
N ASP A 110 8.74 15.96 -11.56
CA ASP A 110 7.42 15.63 -12.11
C ASP A 110 6.73 14.59 -11.23
N VAL A 111 5.79 15.05 -10.40
CA VAL A 111 5.06 14.19 -9.45
C VAL A 111 4.16 13.17 -10.15
N ARG A 112 3.80 13.38 -11.43
CA ARG A 112 2.95 12.45 -12.18
C ARG A 112 3.70 11.17 -12.52
N VAL A 113 5.02 11.25 -12.74
CA VAL A 113 5.86 10.08 -12.98
C VAL A 113 5.92 9.20 -11.73
N VAL A 114 6.13 9.83 -10.57
CA VAL A 114 6.17 9.14 -9.27
C VAL A 114 4.83 8.47 -8.96
N ARG A 115 3.72 9.21 -9.11
CA ARG A 115 2.37 8.67 -8.91
C ARG A 115 2.05 7.54 -9.89
N ARG A 116 2.42 7.67 -11.17
CA ARG A 116 2.18 6.61 -12.16
C ARG A 116 2.89 5.32 -11.77
N LYS A 117 4.13 5.39 -11.27
CA LYS A 117 4.84 4.20 -10.74
C LYS A 117 4.11 3.60 -9.53
N GLN A 118 3.66 4.42 -8.58
CA GLN A 118 2.90 3.96 -7.42
C GLN A 118 1.58 3.29 -7.81
N VAL A 119 0.85 3.85 -8.77
CA VAL A 119 -0.40 3.27 -9.28
C VAL A 119 -0.14 1.91 -9.94
N ILE A 120 0.92 1.78 -10.74
CA ILE A 120 1.30 0.51 -11.37
C ILE A 120 1.62 -0.55 -10.30
N GLU A 121 2.47 -0.22 -9.32
CA GLU A 121 2.83 -1.15 -8.24
C GLU A 121 1.61 -1.56 -7.41
N ARG A 122 0.73 -0.60 -7.09
CA ARG A 122 -0.51 -0.90 -6.37
C ARG A 122 -1.46 -1.76 -7.20
N ALA A 123 -1.58 -1.51 -8.49
CA ALA A 123 -2.41 -2.31 -9.38
C ALA A 123 -1.91 -3.77 -9.46
N LYS A 124 -0.58 -3.99 -9.55
CA LYS A 124 0.01 -5.33 -9.49
C LYS A 124 -0.34 -6.07 -8.20
N GLN A 125 -0.23 -5.39 -7.05
CA GLN A 125 -0.59 -5.98 -5.75
C GLN A 125 -2.07 -6.37 -5.69
N LEU A 126 -2.97 -5.50 -6.17
CA LEU A 126 -4.40 -5.78 -6.19
C LEU A 126 -4.73 -6.95 -7.12
N LEU A 127 -4.10 -7.02 -8.28
CA LEU A 127 -4.26 -8.13 -9.22
C LEU A 127 -3.82 -9.46 -8.60
N ASN A 128 -2.67 -9.50 -7.93
CA ASN A 128 -2.20 -10.71 -7.26
C ASN A 128 -3.18 -11.21 -6.20
N LYS A 129 -3.77 -10.30 -5.39
CA LYS A 129 -4.80 -10.67 -4.41
C LYS A 129 -6.03 -11.27 -5.07
N VAL A 130 -6.53 -10.67 -6.15
CA VAL A 130 -7.67 -11.21 -6.89
C VAL A 130 -7.37 -12.59 -7.48
N ILE A 131 -6.14 -12.83 -7.94
CA ILE A 131 -5.71 -14.15 -8.45
C ILE A 131 -5.58 -15.18 -7.30
N GLU A 132 -5.07 -14.77 -6.13
CA GLU A 132 -5.01 -15.63 -4.94
C GLU A 132 -6.42 -15.99 -4.45
N ASP A 133 -7.33 -15.01 -4.37
CA ASP A 133 -8.73 -15.23 -4.00
C ASP A 133 -9.44 -16.11 -5.05
N GLY A 134 -9.18 -15.91 -6.35
CA GLY A 134 -9.71 -16.74 -7.42
C GLY A 134 -9.10 -18.15 -7.49
N LYS A 135 -7.90 -18.37 -6.93
CA LYS A 135 -7.32 -19.71 -6.77
C LYS A 135 -8.02 -20.51 -5.66
N ILE A 136 -8.56 -19.84 -4.64
CA ILE A 136 -9.38 -20.49 -3.60
C ILE A 136 -10.72 -20.95 -4.20
N GLU A 137 -11.27 -20.22 -5.17
CA GLU A 137 -12.44 -20.67 -5.96
C GLU A 137 -12.07 -21.76 -7.00
N GLY A 138 -10.78 -21.98 -7.22
CA GLY A 138 -10.21 -22.99 -8.13
C GLY A 138 -9.96 -24.37 -7.49
N GLU A 139 -10.25 -24.57 -6.19
CA GLU A 139 -10.59 -25.91 -5.70
C GLU A 139 -11.99 -26.26 -6.22
N SER A 140 -12.00 -26.63 -7.50
CA SER A 140 -13.09 -27.20 -8.27
C SER A 140 -14.27 -27.65 -7.41
N ILE A 141 -15.44 -27.07 -7.64
CA ILE A 141 -16.71 -27.63 -7.16
C ILE A 141 -16.79 -29.12 -7.52
N ALA A 142 -16.19 -29.58 -8.62
CA ALA A 142 -16.14 -31.01 -8.94
C ALA A 142 -15.24 -31.83 -8.01
N ASP A 143 -14.22 -31.25 -7.38
CA ASP A 143 -13.38 -31.94 -6.38
C ASP A 143 -14.01 -31.93 -4.99
N ASN A 144 -14.70 -30.83 -4.62
CA ASN A 144 -15.58 -30.79 -3.44
C ASN A 144 -16.82 -31.70 -3.60
N VAL A 145 -17.40 -31.79 -4.81
CA VAL A 145 -18.48 -32.72 -5.15
C VAL A 145 -17.96 -34.15 -5.24
N ARG A 146 -16.77 -34.40 -5.80
CA ARG A 146 -16.15 -35.73 -5.74
C ARG A 146 -15.87 -36.16 -4.30
N GLN A 147 -15.34 -35.29 -3.45
CA GLN A 147 -15.13 -35.62 -2.03
C GLN A 147 -16.45 -35.82 -1.27
N SER A 148 -17.50 -35.05 -1.57
CA SER A 148 -18.81 -35.23 -0.92
C SER A 148 -19.60 -36.43 -1.44
N VAL A 149 -19.41 -36.82 -2.71
CA VAL A 149 -20.00 -38.05 -3.31
C VAL A 149 -19.18 -39.30 -2.95
N GLN A 150 -17.90 -39.13 -2.61
CA GLN A 150 -16.99 -40.20 -2.22
C GLN A 150 -16.85 -40.32 -0.69
N VAL A 151 -17.89 -39.90 0.06
CA VAL A 151 -18.09 -40.45 1.40
C VAL A 151 -18.53 -41.89 1.20
N GLU A 152 -17.55 -42.79 1.07
CA GLU A 152 -17.83 -44.22 1.03
C GLU A 152 -18.65 -44.59 2.26
N GLU A 153 -19.81 -45.21 2.03
CA GLU A 153 -20.76 -45.52 3.09
C GLU A 153 -20.10 -46.38 4.16
N ILE A 154 -20.37 -46.03 5.43
CA ILE A 154 -19.97 -46.86 6.56
C ILE A 154 -20.60 -48.25 6.38
N THR A 155 -19.78 -49.28 6.39
CA THR A 155 -20.22 -50.67 6.41
C THR A 155 -20.27 -51.18 7.84
N ASN A 156 -21.11 -52.18 8.12
CA ASN A 156 -21.10 -52.86 9.41
C ASN A 156 -20.31 -54.16 9.27
N PHE A 157 -19.35 -54.39 10.16
CA PHE A 157 -18.49 -55.55 10.13
C PHE A 157 -18.82 -56.53 11.26
N GLY A 158 -18.84 -57.82 10.91
CA GLY A 158 -19.04 -58.96 11.79
C GLY A 158 -20.41 -59.07 12.49
N PRO A 159 -20.59 -60.08 13.36
CA PRO A 159 -21.86 -60.35 14.06
C PRO A 159 -22.27 -59.22 15.00
N ASP A 160 -21.31 -58.47 15.54
CA ASP A 160 -21.57 -57.33 16.45
C ASP A 160 -21.96 -56.04 15.70
N HIS A 161 -22.00 -56.07 14.36
CA HIS A 161 -22.39 -54.96 13.49
C HIS A 161 -21.59 -53.67 13.77
N CYS A 162 -20.28 -53.81 13.96
CA CYS A 162 -19.39 -52.70 14.27
C CYS A 162 -19.29 -51.73 13.07
N PRO A 163 -19.48 -50.42 13.27
CA PRO A 163 -19.28 -49.43 12.21
C PRO A 163 -17.84 -49.47 11.70
N SER A 164 -17.66 -49.61 10.39
CA SER A 164 -16.37 -49.84 9.76
C SER A 164 -16.27 -49.16 8.39
N GLY A 165 -15.03 -48.99 7.93
CA GLY A 165 -14.74 -48.66 6.54
C GLY A 165 -14.83 -49.88 5.64
N PRO A 166 -15.05 -49.69 4.33
CA PRO A 166 -15.37 -50.75 3.38
C PRO A 166 -14.21 -51.71 3.07
N ASN A 167 -12.98 -51.39 3.48
CA ASN A 167 -11.79 -52.21 3.21
C ASN A 167 -11.26 -52.94 4.44
N ILE A 168 -12.04 -53.07 5.51
CA ILE A 168 -11.60 -53.70 6.76
C ILE A 168 -11.24 -55.19 6.59
N ASP A 169 -11.89 -55.89 5.67
CA ASP A 169 -11.71 -57.31 5.37
C ASP A 169 -10.52 -57.61 4.43
N LYS A 170 -10.08 -56.60 3.68
CA LYS A 170 -9.03 -56.70 2.65
C LYS A 170 -7.70 -56.10 3.07
N SER A 171 -7.63 -55.46 4.22
CA SER A 171 -6.45 -54.72 4.67
C SER A 171 -5.60 -55.56 5.61
N ASP A 172 -4.28 -55.57 5.38
CA ASP A 172 -3.32 -56.29 6.24
C ASP A 172 -3.16 -55.65 7.64
N ALA A 173 -3.63 -54.41 7.80
CA ALA A 173 -3.63 -53.67 9.05
C ALA A 173 -4.93 -52.88 9.18
N ILE A 174 -5.44 -52.75 10.42
CA ILE A 174 -6.69 -52.05 10.72
C ILE A 174 -6.47 -50.98 11.80
N ILE A 175 -7.24 -49.89 11.72
CA ILE A 175 -7.24 -48.79 12.68
C ILE A 175 -8.50 -48.91 13.53
N ILE A 176 -8.32 -49.01 14.85
CA ILE A 176 -9.43 -49.12 15.80
C ILE A 176 -9.71 -47.77 16.41
N VAL A 177 -10.99 -47.37 16.42
CA VAL A 177 -11.46 -46.10 17.00
C VAL A 177 -12.61 -46.33 17.97
N GLU A 178 -12.88 -45.33 18.81
CA GLU A 178 -13.88 -45.44 19.87
C GLU A 178 -15.32 -45.46 19.32
N GLY A 179 -15.62 -44.57 18.37
CA GLY A 179 -16.99 -44.35 17.91
C GLY A 179 -17.16 -44.18 16.40
N ARG A 180 -18.42 -44.23 15.97
CA ARG A 180 -18.84 -44.06 14.56
C ARG A 180 -18.42 -42.71 13.96
N ARG A 181 -18.32 -41.66 14.78
CA ARG A 181 -17.91 -40.32 14.32
C ARG A 181 -16.45 -40.31 13.86
N ASP A 182 -15.61 -41.08 14.53
CA ASP A 182 -14.19 -41.18 14.19
C ASP A 182 -14.01 -41.96 12.88
N VAL A 183 -14.78 -43.03 12.68
CA VAL A 183 -14.86 -43.78 11.41
C VAL A 183 -15.21 -42.84 10.26
N LEU A 184 -16.28 -42.05 10.41
CA LEU A 184 -16.69 -41.07 9.40
C LEU A 184 -15.61 -40.03 9.13
N ASN A 185 -14.93 -39.55 10.16
CA ASN A 185 -13.89 -38.57 10.00
C ASN A 185 -12.71 -39.14 9.22
N LEU A 186 -12.26 -40.36 9.56
CA LEU A 186 -11.16 -41.03 8.88
C LEU A 186 -11.51 -41.39 7.43
N LEU A 187 -12.75 -41.79 7.15
CA LEU A 187 -13.23 -42.02 5.78
C LEU A 187 -13.21 -40.74 4.93
N LYS A 188 -13.53 -39.57 5.51
CA LYS A 188 -13.40 -38.26 4.82
C LYS A 188 -11.96 -37.94 4.42
N TYR A 189 -10.97 -38.45 5.16
CA TYR A 189 -9.54 -38.30 4.83
C TYR A 189 -8.99 -39.47 4.00
N GLY A 190 -9.86 -40.34 3.48
CA GLY A 190 -9.47 -41.45 2.58
C GLY A 190 -8.94 -42.69 3.28
N ILE A 191 -9.07 -42.78 4.61
CA ILE A 191 -8.62 -43.94 5.40
C ILE A 191 -9.77 -44.94 5.52
N LYS A 192 -9.65 -46.08 4.83
CA LYS A 192 -10.75 -47.05 4.60
C LYS A 192 -10.69 -48.31 5.45
N ASN A 193 -9.59 -48.52 6.18
CA ASN A 193 -9.31 -49.70 7.01
C ASN A 193 -9.55 -49.40 8.50
N VAL A 194 -10.70 -48.82 8.83
CA VAL A 194 -11.04 -48.36 10.19
C VAL A 194 -12.26 -49.09 10.75
N ILE A 195 -12.29 -49.41 12.04
CA ILE A 195 -13.43 -50.02 12.74
C ILE A 195 -13.67 -49.37 14.11
N ALA A 196 -14.94 -49.14 14.47
CA ALA A 196 -15.34 -48.61 15.77
C ALA A 196 -15.75 -49.72 16.74
N VAL A 197 -15.22 -49.66 17.98
CA VAL A 197 -15.50 -50.67 19.03
C VAL A 197 -16.62 -50.29 19.99
N GLY A 198 -17.17 -49.08 19.92
CA GLY A 198 -18.36 -48.72 20.71
C GLY A 198 -18.09 -48.44 22.18
N GLY A 199 -16.97 -47.77 22.48
CA GLY A 199 -16.67 -47.15 23.77
C GLY A 199 -16.25 -48.09 24.90
N THR A 200 -17.11 -49.01 25.34
CA THR A 200 -16.93 -49.64 26.66
C THR A 200 -16.24 -51.00 26.65
N ASN A 201 -16.36 -51.79 25.57
CA ASN A 201 -15.68 -53.09 25.43
C ASN A 201 -15.34 -53.36 23.96
N ILE A 202 -14.21 -54.03 23.70
CA ILE A 202 -13.86 -54.50 22.36
C ILE A 202 -14.73 -55.73 22.03
N PRO A 203 -15.56 -55.69 20.96
CA PRO A 203 -16.38 -56.82 20.55
C PRO A 203 -15.53 -58.02 20.09
N LYS A 204 -16.14 -59.20 19.95
CA LYS A 204 -15.41 -60.43 19.56
C LYS A 204 -15.19 -60.55 18.06
N THR A 205 -15.89 -59.74 17.30
CA THR A 205 -15.73 -59.54 15.85
C THR A 205 -14.29 -59.15 15.50
#